data_AF-A0A947KQW0-F1
#
_entry.id   AF-A0A947KQW0-F1
#
_cell.length_a   1.000
_cell.length_b   1.000
_cell.length_c   1.000
_cell.angle_alpha   90.00
_cell.angle_beta   90.00
_cell.angle_gamma   90.00
#
_symmetry.space_group_name_H-M   'P 1'
#
loop_
_entity.id
_entity.type
_entity.pdbx_description
1 polymer ?
#
loop_
_entity_poly.entity_id
_entity_poly.type
_entity_poly.pdbx_seq_one_letter_code
_entity_poly.pdbx_strand_id
1 'polypeptide(L)'
;MKEKITAFIHNLILYDYILFGSVFVLFILFIVLSILMRKKLFFSIFLVLLSFAILTLGSTIGYIAMHQYLFKNSVALSSQKQLTFTQAVVVKGTLLNESKFDFKSCNVRASVYKVSGNPIKDYIFTFNPFQKMSMLEHNISIGETRYFKMIIEPFTYSGDYNISLGAKCR
;
A
#
# COMPACT_ATOMS: atom_id res chain seq x y z
N MET A 1 1.18 -16.00 16.13
CA MET A 1 0.11 -15.94 15.10
C MET A 1 -1.13 -15.22 15.62
N LYS A 2 -1.63 -15.60 16.81
CA LYS A 2 -2.76 -14.90 17.46
C LYS A 2 -2.56 -13.39 17.58
N GLU A 3 -1.39 -12.92 18.03
CA GLU A 3 -1.12 -11.47 18.13
C GLU A 3 -1.19 -10.71 16.80
N LYS A 4 -0.75 -11.33 15.69
CA LYS A 4 -0.85 -10.70 14.36
C LYS A 4 -2.30 -10.62 13.89
N ILE A 5 -3.10 -11.63 14.24
CA ILE A 5 -4.53 -11.68 13.90
C ILE A 5 -5.32 -10.68 14.75
N THR A 6 -5.05 -10.61 16.06
CA THR A 6 -5.71 -9.63 16.93
C THR A 6 -5.30 -8.21 16.58
N ALA A 7 -4.02 -7.96 16.27
CA ALA A 7 -3.58 -6.68 15.75
C ALA A 7 -4.27 -6.34 14.43
N PHE A 8 -4.45 -7.30 13.52
CA PHE A 8 -5.19 -7.06 12.28
C PHE A 8 -6.67 -6.71 12.54
N ILE A 9 -7.35 -7.46 13.42
CA ILE A 9 -8.76 -7.22 13.78
C ILE A 9 -8.96 -5.86 14.46
N HIS A 10 -8.09 -5.49 15.41
CA HIS A 10 -8.13 -4.15 16.02
C HIS A 10 -7.82 -3.03 15.01
N ASN A 11 -7.17 -3.39 13.92
CA ASN A 11 -6.83 -2.50 12.83
C ASN A 11 -7.81 -2.61 11.64
N LEU A 12 -8.98 -3.21 11.79
CA LEU A 12 -10.04 -3.10 10.79
C LEU A 12 -10.83 -1.81 10.99
N ILE A 13 -11.07 -1.09 9.90
CA ILE A 13 -12.03 0.01 9.87
C ILE A 13 -13.44 -0.53 9.63
N LEU A 14 -14.46 0.25 10.02
CA LEU A 14 -15.86 -0.12 9.79
C LEU A 14 -16.13 -0.44 8.31
N TYR A 15 -15.47 0.27 7.40
CA TYR A 15 -15.53 0.02 5.95
C TYR A 15 -15.04 -1.38 5.54
N ASP A 16 -14.05 -1.95 6.23
CA ASP A 16 -13.59 -3.32 5.95
C ASP A 16 -14.67 -4.34 6.24
N TYR A 17 -15.41 -4.17 7.35
CA TYR A 17 -16.51 -5.05 7.69
C TYR A 17 -17.67 -4.94 6.68
N ILE A 18 -17.98 -3.72 6.21
CA ILE A 18 -18.98 -3.52 5.15
C ILE A 18 -18.52 -4.18 3.86
N LEU A 19 -17.25 -4.03 3.49
CA LEU A 19 -16.70 -4.64 2.28
C LEU A 19 -16.75 -6.16 2.37
N PHE A 20 -16.20 -6.77 3.42
CA PHE A 20 -16.21 -8.23 3.57
C PHE A 20 -17.62 -8.79 3.72
N GLY A 21 -18.50 -8.09 4.45
CA GLY A 21 -19.91 -8.46 4.57
C GLY A 21 -20.66 -8.40 3.24
N SER A 22 -20.48 -7.34 2.46
CA SER A 22 -21.13 -7.21 1.14
C SER A 22 -20.63 -8.26 0.16
N VAL A 23 -19.32 -8.53 0.11
CA VAL A 23 -18.72 -9.61 -0.70
C VAL A 23 -19.28 -10.98 -0.30
N PHE A 24 -19.44 -11.23 1.00
CA PHE A 24 -20.02 -12.48 1.49
C PHE A 24 -21.49 -12.65 1.12
N VAL A 25 -22.30 -11.59 1.24
CA VAL A 25 -23.70 -11.61 0.79
C VAL A 25 -23.80 -11.87 -0.71
N LEU A 26 -22.94 -11.22 -1.51
CA LEU A 26 -22.85 -11.44 -2.96
C LEU A 26 -22.48 -12.89 -3.30
N PHE A 27 -21.56 -13.49 -2.55
CA PHE A 27 -21.21 -14.90 -2.68
C PHE A 27 -22.42 -15.80 -2.46
N ILE A 28 -23.16 -15.63 -1.35
CA ILE A 28 -24.36 -16.41 -1.05
C ILE A 28 -25.42 -16.22 -2.13
N LEU A 29 -25.64 -14.98 -2.60
CA LEU A 29 -26.57 -14.67 -3.67
C LEU A 29 -26.25 -15.46 -4.95
N PHE A 30 -24.98 -15.49 -5.37
CA PHE A 30 -24.57 -16.24 -6.56
C PHE A 30 -24.68 -17.75 -6.39
N ILE A 31 -24.39 -18.28 -5.19
CA ILE A 31 -24.62 -19.70 -4.90
C ILE A 31 -26.11 -20.04 -5.00
N VAL A 32 -27.00 -19.26 -4.39
CA VAL A 32 -28.45 -19.48 -4.49
C VAL A 32 -28.92 -19.38 -5.95
N LEU A 33 -28.45 -18.38 -6.69
CA LEU A 33 -28.79 -18.21 -8.11
C LEU A 33 -28.32 -19.39 -8.95
N SER A 34 -27.14 -19.95 -8.66
CA SER A 34 -26.63 -21.15 -9.33
C SER A 34 -27.56 -22.36 -9.13
N ILE A 35 -28.02 -22.58 -7.90
CA ILE A 35 -28.96 -23.67 -7.55
C ILE A 35 -30.30 -23.50 -8.26
N LEU A 36 -30.84 -22.27 -8.30
CA LEU A 36 -32.09 -21.98 -9.00
C LEU A 36 -31.97 -22.24 -10.52
N MET A 37 -30.80 -21.96 -11.10
CA MET A 37 -30.53 -22.16 -12.52
C MET A 37 -29.97 -23.55 -12.86
N ARG A 38 -30.13 -24.55 -11.98
CA ARG A 38 -29.63 -25.93 -12.18
C ARG A 38 -29.98 -26.57 -13.51
N LYS A 39 -31.07 -26.16 -14.16
CA LYS A 39 -31.50 -26.66 -15.48
C LYS A 39 -30.54 -26.25 -16.61
N LYS A 40 -29.79 -25.15 -16.43
CA LYS A 40 -28.79 -24.65 -17.38
C LYS A 40 -27.39 -24.92 -16.81
N LEU A 41 -26.91 -26.14 -17.03
CA LEU A 41 -25.70 -26.69 -16.40
C LEU A 41 -24.46 -25.79 -16.57
N PHE A 42 -24.21 -25.28 -17.78
CA PHE A 42 -23.11 -24.35 -18.05
C PHE A 42 -23.19 -23.06 -17.21
N PHE A 43 -24.38 -22.44 -17.17
CA PHE A 43 -24.58 -21.19 -16.45
C PHE A 43 -24.46 -21.38 -14.92
N SER A 44 -24.98 -22.51 -14.41
CA SER A 44 -24.84 -22.87 -13.01
C SER A 44 -23.37 -23.03 -12.60
N ILE A 45 -22.56 -23.75 -13.39
CA ILE A 45 -21.13 -23.94 -13.12
C ILE A 45 -20.39 -22.59 -13.16
N PHE A 46 -20.68 -21.76 -14.15
CA PHE A 46 -20.09 -20.42 -14.27
C PHE A 46 -20.39 -19.56 -13.03
N LEU A 47 -21.64 -19.55 -12.55
CA LEU A 47 -22.03 -18.79 -11.34
C LEU A 47 -21.31 -19.28 -10.09
N VAL A 48 -21.11 -20.59 -9.95
CA VAL A 48 -20.34 -21.16 -8.83
C VAL A 48 -18.90 -20.68 -8.90
N LEU A 49 -18.23 -20.80 -10.05
CA LEU A 49 -16.85 -20.31 -10.21
C LEU A 49 -16.75 -18.81 -9.95
N LEU A 50 -17.69 -18.03 -10.47
CA LEU A 50 -17.76 -16.58 -10.26
C LEU A 50 -17.92 -16.24 -8.77
N SER A 51 -18.74 -16.99 -8.03
CA SER A 51 -18.92 -16.77 -6.59
C SER A 51 -17.61 -16.92 -5.81
N PHE A 52 -16.84 -17.99 -6.07
CA PHE A 52 -15.54 -18.21 -5.43
C PHE A 52 -14.50 -17.18 -5.87
N ALA A 53 -14.53 -16.77 -7.14
CA ALA A 53 -13.68 -15.69 -7.64
C ALA A 53 -13.98 -14.36 -6.92
N ILE A 54 -15.25 -14.01 -6.73
CA ILE A 54 -15.65 -12.79 -6.01
C ILE A 54 -15.26 -12.86 -4.54
N LEU A 55 -15.43 -14.01 -3.89
CA LEU A 55 -15.07 -14.17 -2.48
C LEU A 55 -13.57 -13.93 -2.25
N THR A 56 -12.71 -14.38 -3.17
CA THR A 56 -11.26 -14.27 -3.07
C THR A 56 -10.71 -12.96 -3.67
N LEU A 57 -11.00 -12.70 -4.95
CA LEU A 57 -10.52 -11.51 -5.66
C LEU A 57 -11.26 -10.26 -5.21
N GLY A 58 -12.57 -10.34 -4.95
CA GLY A 58 -13.36 -9.19 -4.52
C GLY A 58 -12.95 -8.68 -3.15
N SER A 59 -12.64 -9.58 -2.20
CA SER A 59 -12.15 -9.19 -0.88
C SER A 59 -10.74 -8.58 -0.95
N THR A 60 -9.84 -9.17 -1.74
CA THR A 60 -8.44 -8.69 -1.85
C THR A 60 -8.33 -7.40 -2.66
N ILE A 61 -8.83 -7.37 -3.88
CA ILE A 61 -8.79 -6.19 -4.76
C ILE A 61 -9.64 -5.07 -4.17
N GLY A 62 -10.83 -5.40 -3.65
CA GLY A 62 -11.71 -4.43 -3.00
C GLY A 62 -11.03 -3.76 -1.81
N TYR A 63 -10.34 -4.53 -0.97
CA TYR A 63 -9.63 -3.98 0.19
C TYR A 63 -8.52 -3.00 -0.23
N ILE A 64 -7.73 -3.36 -1.25
CA ILE A 64 -6.64 -2.52 -1.76
C ILE A 64 -7.20 -1.23 -2.35
N ALA A 65 -8.18 -1.33 -3.25
CA ALA A 65 -8.79 -0.17 -3.91
C ALA A 65 -9.48 0.76 -2.92
N MET A 66 -10.21 0.18 -1.96
CA MET A 66 -10.87 0.95 -0.91
C MET A 66 -9.85 1.70 -0.04
N HIS A 67 -8.78 1.04 0.40
CA HIS A 67 -7.75 1.70 1.20
C HIS A 67 -7.02 2.81 0.43
N GLN A 68 -6.72 2.60 -0.84
CA GLN A 68 -6.12 3.63 -1.70
C GLN A 68 -7.04 4.84 -1.87
N TYR A 69 -8.35 4.61 -1.95
CA TYR A 69 -9.34 5.67 -2.04
C TYR A 69 -9.54 6.41 -0.71
N LEU A 70 -9.67 5.67 0.39
CA LEU A 70 -9.94 6.24 1.72
C LEU A 70 -8.73 6.96 2.30
N PHE A 71 -7.50 6.49 2.06
CA PHE A 71 -6.26 7.02 2.64
C PHE A 71 -5.32 7.60 1.58
N LYS A 72 -5.90 8.35 0.64
CA LYS A 72 -5.16 9.02 -0.42
C LYS A 72 -4.12 9.96 0.18
N ASN A 73 -2.86 9.75 -0.20
CA ASN A 73 -1.73 10.56 0.26
C ASN A 73 -0.82 10.89 -0.93
N SER A 74 -0.12 12.01 -0.80
CA SER A 74 0.88 12.45 -1.77
C SER A 74 2.20 12.65 -1.05
N VAL A 75 3.28 12.07 -1.59
CA VAL A 75 4.63 12.21 -1.05
C VAL A 75 5.53 12.81 -2.10
N ALA A 76 6.27 13.85 -1.73
CA ALA A 76 7.25 14.47 -2.61
C ALA A 76 8.63 14.48 -1.95
N LEU A 77 9.66 14.21 -2.76
CA LEU A 77 11.05 14.36 -2.38
C LEU A 77 11.43 15.84 -2.52
N SER A 78 11.78 16.49 -1.41
CA SER A 78 12.17 17.90 -1.41
C SER A 78 13.69 18.04 -1.58
N SER A 79 14.47 17.18 -0.91
CA SER A 79 15.93 17.24 -0.99
C SER A 79 16.54 15.89 -0.58
N GLN A 80 17.62 15.53 -1.25
CA GLN A 80 18.49 14.43 -0.86
C GLN A 80 19.92 14.95 -0.73
N LYS A 81 20.62 14.60 0.35
CA LYS A 81 22.02 14.97 0.55
C LYS A 81 22.80 13.84 1.22
N GLN A 82 23.83 13.37 0.55
CA GLN A 82 24.82 12.47 1.16
C GLN A 82 25.74 13.25 2.10
N LEU A 83 25.97 12.70 3.28
CA LEU A 83 26.88 13.28 4.26
C LEU A 83 28.32 12.86 3.92
N THR A 84 29.25 13.81 3.98
CA THR A 84 30.67 13.59 3.63
C THR A 84 31.46 12.93 4.76
N PHE A 85 31.04 13.16 6.01
CA PHE A 85 31.74 12.71 7.21
C PHE A 85 31.15 11.43 7.82
N THR A 86 29.96 11.01 7.36
CA THR A 86 29.24 9.85 7.87
C THR A 86 28.66 9.07 6.70
N GLN A 87 28.64 7.73 6.79
CA GLN A 87 28.05 6.85 5.78
C GLN A 87 26.52 6.91 5.84
N ALA A 88 25.96 8.04 5.43
CA ALA A 88 24.56 8.37 5.62
C ALA A 88 24.02 9.26 4.51
N VAL A 89 22.76 9.06 4.15
CA VAL A 89 22.04 9.97 3.24
C VAL A 89 20.85 10.55 3.98
N VAL A 90 20.79 11.89 4.00
CA VAL A 90 19.65 12.63 4.55
C VAL A 90 18.64 12.85 3.45
N VAL A 91 17.42 12.37 3.68
CA VAL A 91 16.27 12.52 2.79
C VAL A 91 15.26 13.42 3.47
N LYS A 92 14.90 14.52 2.80
CA LYS A 92 13.84 15.44 3.23
C LYS A 92 12.70 15.35 2.24
N GLY A 93 11.48 15.24 2.76
CA GLY A 93 10.29 15.17 1.94
C GLY A 93 9.07 15.79 2.62
N THR A 94 8.00 15.87 1.84
CA THR A 94 6.69 16.32 2.30
C THR A 94 5.68 15.21 2.10
N LEU A 95 4.82 15.01 3.09
CA LEU A 95 3.67 14.11 3.06
C LEU A 95 2.41 14.96 3.21
N LEU A 96 1.54 14.93 2.21
CA LEU A 96 0.24 15.59 2.21
C LEU A 96 -0.87 14.57 2.43
N ASN A 97 -1.74 14.85 3.39
CA ASN A 97 -2.99 14.12 3.58
C ASN A 97 -4.07 14.68 2.64
N GLU A 98 -4.31 14.00 1.51
CA GLU A 98 -5.40 14.32 0.57
C GLU A 98 -6.68 13.52 0.84
N SER A 99 -6.73 12.85 1.98
CA SER A 99 -7.80 11.93 2.32
C SER A 99 -8.94 12.65 3.03
N LYS A 100 -10.03 11.92 3.29
CA LYS A 100 -11.18 12.42 4.06
C LYS A 100 -11.05 12.13 5.56
N PHE A 101 -9.93 11.54 5.99
CA PHE A 101 -9.70 11.10 7.37
C PHE A 101 -8.35 11.58 7.88
N ASP A 102 -8.25 11.77 9.19
CA ASP A 102 -6.95 12.00 9.81
C ASP A 102 -6.14 10.70 9.80
N PHE A 103 -4.87 10.78 9.41
CA PHE A 103 -3.97 9.64 9.51
C PHE A 103 -3.51 9.49 10.95
N LYS A 104 -3.89 8.38 11.60
CA LYS A 104 -3.38 8.00 12.92
C LYS A 104 -1.92 7.58 12.83
N SER A 105 -1.57 6.87 11.77
CA SER A 105 -0.21 6.37 11.55
C SER A 105 0.12 6.36 10.07
N CYS A 106 1.31 6.86 9.71
CA CYS A 106 1.81 6.76 8.37
C CYS A 106 3.23 6.21 8.32
N ASN A 107 3.40 5.07 7.64
CA ASN A 107 4.70 4.48 7.38
C ASN A 107 5.27 5.07 6.09
N VAL A 108 6.20 6.01 6.23
CA VAL A 108 6.93 6.60 5.12
C VAL A 108 8.16 5.74 4.85
N ARG A 109 8.39 5.37 3.59
CA ARG A 109 9.47 4.50 3.14
C ARG A 109 10.32 5.21 2.11
N ALA A 110 11.62 5.19 2.31
CA ALA A 110 12.61 5.55 1.31
C ALA A 110 13.24 4.29 0.73
N SER A 111 13.27 4.19 -0.60
CA SER A 111 13.89 3.11 -1.35
C SER A 111 14.98 3.67 -2.24
N VAL A 112 16.22 3.23 -2.04
CA VAL A 112 17.37 3.66 -2.83
C VAL A 112 17.71 2.60 -3.87
N TYR A 113 17.85 3.03 -5.12
CA TYR A 113 18.20 2.17 -6.25
C TYR A 113 19.31 2.79 -7.10
N LYS A 114 20.03 1.93 -7.82
CA LYS A 114 21.18 2.33 -8.65
C LYS A 114 20.70 2.99 -9.94
N VAL A 115 21.48 3.93 -10.46
CA VAL A 115 21.27 4.53 -11.78
C VAL A 115 22.41 4.11 -12.68
N SER A 116 22.08 3.69 -13.90
CA SER A 116 23.05 3.20 -14.89
C SER A 116 23.03 4.00 -16.19
N GLY A 117 22.10 4.93 -16.36
CA GLY A 117 21.95 5.75 -17.56
C GLY A 117 21.19 5.06 -18.70
N ASN A 118 20.86 3.77 -18.55
CA ASN A 118 19.97 3.06 -19.47
C ASN A 118 18.55 3.02 -18.89
N PRO A 119 17.54 3.61 -19.57
CA PRO A 119 16.19 3.75 -19.03
C PRO A 119 15.51 2.42 -18.70
N ILE A 120 15.77 1.36 -19.47
CA ILE A 120 15.19 0.04 -19.23
C ILE A 120 15.77 -0.57 -17.95
N LYS A 121 17.08 -0.47 -17.81
CA LYS A 121 17.81 -1.02 -16.66
C LYS A 121 17.47 -0.26 -15.38
N ASP A 122 17.32 1.06 -15.48
CA ASP A 122 16.94 1.93 -14.37
C ASP A 122 15.50 1.69 -13.90
N TYR A 123 14.57 1.40 -14.84
CA TYR A 123 13.21 0.98 -14.49
C TYR A 123 13.20 -0.34 -13.70
N ILE A 124 14.00 -1.33 -14.12
CA ILE A 124 14.13 -2.61 -13.40
C ILE A 124 14.71 -2.39 -12.00
N PHE A 125 15.70 -1.50 -11.86
CA PHE A 125 16.30 -1.20 -10.56
C PHE A 125 15.34 -0.56 -9.56
N THR A 126 14.30 0.12 -10.03
CA THR A 126 13.24 0.66 -9.15
C THR A 126 12.52 -0.46 -8.37
N PHE A 127 12.39 -1.65 -8.94
CA PHE A 127 11.78 -2.81 -8.28
C PHE A 127 12.74 -3.55 -7.34
N ASN A 128 14.05 -3.38 -7.53
CA ASN A 128 15.09 -3.99 -6.70
C ASN A 128 15.99 -2.94 -6.04
N PRO A 129 15.44 -2.12 -5.13
CA PRO A 129 16.24 -1.16 -4.39
C PRO A 129 17.18 -1.89 -3.44
N PHE A 130 18.44 -1.45 -3.41
CA PHE A 130 19.49 -2.07 -2.62
C PHE A 130 19.45 -1.65 -1.14
N GLN A 131 18.76 -0.55 -0.82
CA GLN A 131 18.56 -0.10 0.55
C GLN A 131 17.13 0.44 0.75
N LYS A 132 16.53 0.08 1.88
CA LYS A 132 15.18 0.51 2.27
C LYS A 132 15.21 0.98 3.72
N MET A 133 14.61 2.13 3.98
CA MET A 133 14.37 2.63 5.33
C MET A 133 12.93 3.07 5.48
N SER A 134 12.38 2.96 6.68
CA SER A 134 11.02 3.37 6.98
C SER A 134 10.94 4.10 8.30
N MET A 135 10.08 5.11 8.37
CA MET A 135 9.77 5.87 9.58
C MET A 135 8.26 5.94 9.76
N LEU A 136 7.83 5.94 11.03
CA LEU A 136 6.43 6.09 11.40
C LEU A 136 6.17 7.54 11.82
N GLU A 137 5.31 8.21 11.08
CA GLU A 137 4.72 9.49 11.43
C GLU A 137 3.33 9.25 12.02
N HIS A 138 2.90 10.09 12.95
CA HIS A 138 1.62 9.94 13.66
C HIS A 138 0.79 11.22 13.53
N ASN A 139 -0.53 11.06 13.60
CA ASN A 139 -1.51 12.15 13.68
C ASN A 139 -1.30 13.25 12.63
N ILE A 140 -1.59 12.94 11.37
CA ILE A 140 -1.56 13.90 10.26
C ILE A 140 -3.00 14.24 9.90
N SER A 141 -3.38 15.48 10.15
CA SER A 141 -4.75 15.98 9.98
C SER A 141 -5.12 16.05 8.49
N ILE A 142 -6.41 16.08 8.20
CA ILE A 142 -6.93 16.26 6.84
C ILE A 142 -6.37 17.56 6.23
N GLY A 143 -5.81 17.48 5.00
CA GLY A 143 -5.22 18.61 4.29
C GLY A 143 -3.85 19.06 4.82
N GLU A 144 -3.34 18.44 5.89
CA GLU A 144 -2.07 18.81 6.49
C GLU A 144 -0.88 18.32 5.66
N THR A 145 0.10 19.20 5.47
CA THR A 145 1.41 18.84 4.90
C THR A 145 2.43 18.67 6.02
N ARG A 146 2.92 17.45 6.20
CA ARG A 146 3.97 17.11 7.15
C ARG A 146 5.33 17.09 6.44
N TYR A 147 6.27 17.88 6.93
CA TYR A 147 7.67 17.81 6.55
C TYR A 147 8.36 16.74 7.40
N PHE A 148 9.06 15.81 6.75
CA PHE A 148 9.81 14.77 7.44
C PHE A 148 11.27 14.75 6.99
N LYS A 149 12.13 14.25 7.88
CA LYS A 149 13.56 14.04 7.64
C LYS A 149 13.91 12.61 8.02
N MET A 150 14.36 11.84 7.05
CA MET A 150 14.83 10.47 7.24
C MET A 150 16.34 10.41 7.02
N ILE A 151 17.02 9.61 7.83
CA ILE A 151 18.46 9.34 7.67
C ILE A 151 18.60 7.87 7.28
N ILE A 152 19.23 7.62 6.14
CA ILE A 152 19.47 6.28 5.61
C ILE A 152 20.90 5.89 5.97
N GLU A 153 21.02 4.96 6.92
CA GLU A 153 22.29 4.44 7.45
C GLU A 153 22.27 2.91 7.56
N PRO A 154 23.41 2.23 7.35
CA PRO A 154 24.66 2.74 6.78
C PRO A 154 24.55 2.85 5.25
N PHE A 155 24.99 3.95 4.65
CA PHE A 155 25.02 4.17 3.21
C PHE A 155 26.45 4.14 2.66
N THR A 156 26.82 3.01 2.05
CA THR A 156 28.19 2.73 1.58
C THR A 156 28.36 2.78 0.06
N TYR A 157 27.28 3.06 -0.69
CA TYR A 157 27.30 3.07 -2.14
C TYR A 157 27.92 4.37 -2.68
N SER A 158 28.88 4.25 -3.59
CA SER A 158 29.65 5.37 -4.15
C SER A 158 29.30 5.72 -5.61
N GLY A 159 28.42 4.96 -6.25
CA GLY A 159 27.95 5.24 -7.61
C GLY A 159 26.70 6.14 -7.64
N ASP A 160 26.23 6.46 -8.83
CA ASP A 160 25.00 7.23 -9.01
C ASP A 160 23.78 6.46 -8.53
N TYR A 161 22.93 7.13 -7.75
CA TYR A 161 21.73 6.55 -7.16
C TYR A 161 20.57 7.52 -7.22
N ASN A 162 19.36 6.97 -7.10
CA ASN A 162 18.13 7.73 -6.96
C ASN A 162 17.30 7.18 -5.80
N ILE A 163 16.43 8.02 -5.23
CA ILE A 163 15.61 7.70 -4.06
C ILE A 163 14.14 7.87 -4.43
N SER A 164 13.37 6.81 -4.26
CA SER A 164 11.91 6.85 -4.32
C SER A 164 11.34 6.89 -2.91
N LEU A 165 10.30 7.71 -2.73
CA LEU A 165 9.53 7.80 -1.50
C LEU A 165 8.15 7.19 -1.72
N GLY A 166 7.68 6.41 -0.74
CA GLY A 166 6.31 5.92 -0.70
C GLY A 166 5.75 6.01 0.71
N ALA A 167 4.46 6.29 0.85
CA ALA A 167 3.78 6.32 2.13
C ALA A 167 2.61 5.33 2.17
N LYS A 168 2.47 4.64 3.29
CA LYS A 168 1.28 3.85 3.63
C LYS A 168 0.69 4.43 4.90
N CYS A 169 -0.35 5.23 4.73
CA CYS A 169 -1.04 5.90 5.82
C CYS A 169 -2.38 5.23 6.16
N ARG A 170 -2.82 5.42 7.41
CA ARG A 170 -4.08 4.94 7.97
C ARG A 170 -4.52 5.84 9.11
#